data_AF-A0A8D2N7E1-F1
#
_entry.id   AF-A0A8D2N7E1-F1
#
_cell.length_a   1.000
_cell.length_b   1.000
_cell.length_c   1.000
_cell.angle_alpha   90.00
_cell.angle_beta   90.00
_cell.angle_gamma   90.00
#
_symmetry.space_group_name_H-M   'P 1'
#
loop_
_entity.id
_entity.type
_entity.pdbx_description
1 polymer ?
#
loop_
_entity_poly.entity_id
_entity_poly.type
_entity_poly.pdbx_seq_one_letter_code
_entity_poly.pdbx_strand_id
1 'polypeptide(L)'
;MKFSLLAVLALVLFAAQANSLYCYTCNWEQSNWSCLKAEKCSDKDEYCVTNVASVGIGFLSIWKRITKKCSSTCPHHNFLLGLATYTSYCCQSFLCNLSAASSSLDSQFLQLGIVSSINPLTHLSLRQPKQQQGNHGIS
;
A
#
# COMPACT_ATOMS: atom_id res chain seq x y z
N MET A 1 -23.15 -26.16 -26.22
CA MET A 1 -22.71 -24.75 -26.01
C MET A 1 -22.70 -24.31 -24.54
N LYS A 2 -23.57 -24.83 -23.65
CA LYS A 2 -23.59 -24.45 -22.21
C LYS A 2 -22.48 -25.10 -21.35
N PHE A 3 -22.04 -26.31 -21.69
CA PHE A 3 -21.04 -27.05 -20.91
C PHE A 3 -19.63 -26.43 -20.95
N SER A 4 -19.23 -25.84 -22.08
CA SER A 4 -17.93 -25.15 -22.18
C SER A 4 -17.88 -23.89 -21.33
N LEU A 5 -18.99 -23.15 -21.21
CA LEU A 5 -19.02 -21.92 -20.42
C LEU A 5 -18.85 -22.22 -18.92
N LEU A 6 -19.51 -23.28 -18.43
CA LEU A 6 -19.39 -23.74 -17.05
C LEU A 6 -17.99 -24.27 -16.74
N ALA A 7 -17.37 -24.99 -17.69
CA ALA A 7 -16.00 -25.47 -17.54
C ALA A 7 -14.96 -24.32 -17.51
N VAL A 8 -15.13 -23.30 -18.36
CA VAL A 8 -14.26 -22.12 -18.37
C VAL A 8 -14.44 -21.29 -17.09
N LEU A 9 -15.67 -21.12 -16.61
CA LEU A 9 -15.94 -20.38 -15.37
C LEU A 9 -15.33 -21.07 -14.14
N ALA A 10 -15.42 -22.40 -14.06
CA ALA A 10 -14.74 -23.17 -13.02
C ALA A 10 -13.22 -22.98 -13.09
N LEU A 11 -12.62 -23.07 -14.27
CA LEU A 11 -11.17 -22.91 -14.46
C LEU A 11 -10.67 -21.51 -14.08
N VAL A 12 -11.44 -20.45 -14.37
CA VAL A 12 -11.11 -19.06 -13.99
C VAL A 12 -11.18 -18.85 -12.48
N LEU A 13 -12.14 -19.48 -11.78
CA LEU A 13 -12.24 -19.43 -10.32
C LEU A 13 -11.09 -20.15 -9.61
N PHE A 14 -10.54 -21.22 -10.20
CA PHE A 14 -9.38 -21.96 -9.66
C PHE A 14 -8.03 -21.30 -9.98
N ALA A 15 -7.95 -20.48 -11.04
CA ALA A 15 -6.71 -19.80 -11.44
C ALA A 15 -6.41 -18.51 -10.67
N ALA A 16 -7.35 -18.01 -9.86
CA ALA A 16 -7.09 -16.96 -8.88
C ALA A 16 -6.33 -17.55 -7.67
N GLN A 17 -5.17 -18.16 -7.92
CA GLN A 17 -4.22 -18.46 -6.87
C GLN A 17 -3.66 -17.12 -6.42
N ALA A 18 -4.28 -16.55 -5.37
CA ALA A 18 -3.79 -15.36 -4.72
C ALA A 18 -2.38 -15.69 -4.22
N ASN A 19 -1.35 -15.24 -4.93
CA ASN A 19 0.00 -15.26 -4.39
C ASN A 19 -0.05 -14.48 -3.09
N SER A 20 0.17 -15.18 -1.97
CA SER A 20 0.19 -14.59 -0.65
C SER A 20 1.21 -13.44 -0.62
N LEU A 21 0.74 -12.24 -0.26
CA LEU A 21 1.59 -11.07 -0.12
C LEU A 21 2.64 -11.29 0.97
N TYR A 22 3.80 -10.66 0.84
CA TYR A 22 4.77 -10.55 1.94
C TYR A 22 4.92 -9.09 2.31
N CYS A 23 4.96 -8.82 3.61
CA CYS A 23 5.11 -7.47 4.15
C CYS A 23 6.16 -7.46 5.25
N TYR A 24 6.73 -6.28 5.52
CA TYR A 24 7.36 -6.05 6.80
C TYR A 24 6.30 -5.90 7.89
N THR A 25 6.53 -6.50 9.06
CA THR A 25 5.68 -6.41 10.23
C THR A 25 6.50 -5.97 11.44
N CYS A 26 5.88 -5.22 12.34
CA CYS A 26 6.45 -4.85 13.63
C CYS A 26 5.35 -4.23 14.49
N ASN A 27 5.59 -4.11 15.80
CA ASN A 27 4.65 -3.47 16.70
C ASN A 27 5.36 -2.42 17.55
N TRP A 28 4.91 -1.17 17.46
CA TRP A 28 5.36 -0.07 18.33
C TRP A 28 6.88 0.20 18.31
N GLU A 29 7.51 0.14 17.14
CA GLU A 29 8.94 0.42 16.99
C GLU A 29 9.24 1.92 16.83
N GLN A 30 10.39 2.36 17.32
CA GLN A 30 10.76 3.79 17.29
C GLN A 30 11.41 4.20 15.96
N SER A 31 11.97 3.24 15.23
CA SER A 31 12.65 3.46 13.95
C SER A 31 12.13 2.54 12.87
N ASN A 32 12.27 2.97 11.61
CA ASN A 32 11.91 2.12 10.47
C ASN A 32 12.80 0.88 10.39
N TRP A 33 14.09 1.02 10.72
CA TRP A 33 15.09 -0.04 10.60
C TRP A 33 14.82 -1.19 11.58
N SER A 34 14.38 -0.85 12.80
CA SER A 34 13.91 -1.83 13.79
C SER A 34 12.58 -2.49 13.40
N CYS A 35 11.89 -1.96 12.39
CA CYS A 35 10.55 -2.37 11.96
C CYS A 35 10.59 -3.05 10.56
N LEU A 36 11.46 -4.06 10.41
CA LEU A 36 11.72 -4.76 9.15
C LEU A 36 11.67 -6.30 9.27
N LYS A 37 10.77 -6.84 10.10
CA LYS A 37 10.53 -8.29 10.13
C LYS A 37 9.70 -8.69 8.91
N ALA A 38 10.29 -9.32 7.91
CA ALA A 38 9.54 -9.83 6.76
C ALA A 38 8.67 -11.04 7.15
N GLU A 39 7.40 -11.04 6.75
CA GLU A 39 6.46 -12.12 7.05
C GLU A 39 5.51 -12.36 5.87
N LYS A 40 5.11 -13.62 5.69
CA LYS A 40 4.08 -14.03 4.73
C LYS A 40 2.72 -13.65 5.29
N CYS A 41 1.93 -12.89 4.53
CA CYS A 41 0.58 -12.52 4.89
C CYS A 41 -0.41 -13.68 4.65
N SER A 42 -1.58 -13.58 5.27
CA SER A 42 -2.70 -14.50 5.00
C SER A 42 -3.18 -14.35 3.55
N ASP A 43 -3.77 -15.40 2.98
CA ASP A 43 -4.31 -15.36 1.61
C ASP A 43 -5.44 -14.33 1.42
N LYS A 44 -6.02 -13.86 2.53
CA LYS A 44 -7.05 -12.80 2.57
C LYS A 44 -6.48 -11.40 2.71
N ASP A 45 -5.19 -11.27 3.03
CA ASP A 45 -4.54 -9.99 3.26
C ASP A 45 -3.93 -9.47 1.97
N GLU A 46 -4.50 -8.39 1.44
CA GLU A 46 -4.12 -7.81 0.15
C GLU A 46 -3.27 -6.54 0.30
N TYR A 47 -3.01 -6.08 1.53
CA TYR A 47 -2.31 -4.84 1.82
C TYR A 47 -1.21 -5.01 2.89
N CYS A 48 -0.06 -4.41 2.64
CA CYS A 48 0.90 -4.03 3.67
C CYS A 48 0.48 -2.67 4.24
N VAL A 49 0.16 -2.62 5.53
CA VAL A 49 -0.25 -1.39 6.23
C VAL A 49 0.88 -0.91 7.13
N THR A 50 1.19 0.37 7.07
CA THR A 50 2.13 1.07 7.95
C THR A 50 1.39 2.17 8.68
N ASN A 51 1.36 2.08 10.00
CA ASN A 51 0.81 3.11 10.87
C ASN A 51 1.95 3.85 11.56
N VAL A 52 1.90 5.16 11.53
CA VAL A 52 2.86 6.04 12.21
C VAL A 52 2.08 6.92 13.18
N ALA A 53 2.33 6.73 14.46
CA ALA A 53 1.89 7.61 15.52
C ALA A 53 3.06 8.51 15.91
N SER A 54 2.88 9.83 15.88
CA SER A 54 3.90 10.78 16.29
C SER A 54 3.32 11.87 17.17
N VAL A 55 4.12 12.41 18.07
CA VAL A 55 3.79 13.61 18.85
C VAL A 55 4.86 14.65 18.57
N GLY A 56 4.45 15.87 18.23
CA GLY A 56 5.39 16.92 17.85
C GLY A 56 4.86 18.33 18.10
N ILE A 57 5.79 19.28 18.11
CA ILE A 57 5.50 20.71 18.22
C ILE A 57 6.19 21.39 17.03
N GLY A 58 5.41 22.02 16.16
CA GLY A 58 5.92 22.58 14.91
C GLY A 58 6.58 21.50 14.05
N PHE A 59 7.85 21.71 13.69
CA PHE A 59 8.65 20.78 12.88
C PHE A 59 9.39 19.71 13.71
N LEU A 60 9.32 19.76 15.04
CA LEU A 60 9.99 18.81 15.92
C LEU A 60 9.08 17.62 16.24
N SER A 61 9.51 16.42 15.86
CA SER A 61 8.88 15.17 16.32
C SER A 61 9.53 14.73 17.64
N ILE A 62 8.80 14.84 18.75
CA ILE A 62 9.25 14.47 20.10
C ILE A 62 9.15 12.97 20.30
N TRP A 63 8.09 12.36 19.76
CA TRP A 63 7.86 10.92 19.83
C TRP A 63 7.38 10.40 18.48
N LYS A 64 7.83 9.21 18.12
CA LYS A 64 7.41 8.50 16.90
C LYS A 64 7.35 7.00 17.18
N ARG A 65 6.27 6.37 16.75
CA ARG A 65 6.04 4.93 16.84
C ARG A 65 5.47 4.42 15.53
N ILE A 66 6.03 3.32 15.06
CA ILE A 66 5.73 2.70 13.78
C ILE A 66 5.20 1.30 14.06
N THR A 67 4.11 0.95 13.40
CA THR A 67 3.56 -0.41 13.39
C THR A 67 3.35 -0.80 11.94
N LYS A 68 3.84 -1.96 11.54
CA LYS A 68 3.61 -2.51 10.20
C LYS A 68 2.88 -3.85 10.31
N LYS A 69 1.92 -4.12 9.44
CA LYS A 69 1.11 -5.34 9.47
C LYS A 69 0.58 -5.71 8.09
N CYS A 70 0.20 -6.97 7.93
CA CYS A 70 -0.69 -7.42 6.86
C CYS A 70 -2.15 -7.05 7.18
N SER A 71 -2.98 -6.82 6.16
CA SER A 71 -4.39 -6.50 6.32
C SER A 71 -5.17 -6.79 5.03
N SER A 72 -6.41 -7.27 5.17
CA SER A 72 -7.36 -7.43 4.06
C SER A 72 -7.95 -6.11 3.57
N THR A 73 -7.90 -5.07 4.40
CA THR A 73 -8.36 -3.73 4.07
C THR A 73 -7.28 -2.70 4.33
N CYS A 74 -7.36 -1.56 3.63
CA CYS A 74 -6.54 -0.40 3.88
C CYS A 74 -7.34 0.66 4.67
N PRO A 75 -7.18 0.73 6.00
CA PRO A 75 -7.84 1.75 6.81
C PRO A 75 -7.13 3.10 6.61
N HIS A 76 -7.71 3.99 5.80
CA HIS A 76 -7.16 5.33 5.62
C HIS A 76 -7.62 6.24 6.77
N HIS A 77 -6.90 6.18 7.89
CA HIS A 77 -7.12 7.06 9.03
C HIS A 77 -5.90 7.96 9.21
N ASN A 78 -6.05 9.20 8.76
CA ASN A 78 -5.13 10.28 9.08
C ASN A 78 -5.86 11.26 9.99
N PHE A 79 -5.44 11.35 11.24
CA PHE A 79 -6.05 12.27 12.19
C PHE A 79 -4.99 12.98 13.03
N LEU A 80 -5.33 14.20 13.42
CA LEU A 80 -4.54 15.04 14.30
C LEU A 80 -5.33 15.27 15.58
N LEU A 81 -4.79 14.82 16.72
CA LEU A 81 -5.32 15.06 18.06
C LEU A 81 -4.35 15.97 18.82
N GLY A 82 -4.55 17.28 18.69
CA GLY A 82 -3.66 18.28 19.28
C GLY A 82 -2.25 18.17 18.71
N LEU A 83 -1.29 17.78 19.53
CA LEU A 83 0.11 17.57 19.15
C LEU A 83 0.39 16.16 18.60
N ALA A 84 -0.57 15.24 18.72
CA ALA A 84 -0.45 13.86 18.28
C ALA A 84 -1.01 13.67 16.86
N THR A 85 -0.23 13.07 15.99
CA THR A 85 -0.62 12.70 14.62
C THR A 85 -0.64 11.18 14.51
N TYR A 86 -1.68 10.63 13.89
CA TYR A 86 -1.72 9.24 13.46
C TYR A 86 -1.91 9.21 11.95
N THR A 87 -1.01 8.53 11.24
CA THR A 87 -1.06 8.37 9.79
C THR A 87 -1.01 6.90 9.39
N SER A 88 -1.77 6.53 8.37
CA SER A 88 -1.81 5.18 7.84
C SER A 88 -1.50 5.17 6.35
N TYR A 89 -0.60 4.27 5.94
CA TYR A 89 -0.14 4.08 4.57
C TYR A 89 -0.33 2.63 4.17
N CYS A 90 -0.74 2.39 2.92
CA CYS A 90 -0.94 1.05 2.40
C CYS A 90 -0.29 0.87 1.04
N CYS A 91 0.14 -0.35 0.75
CA CYS A 91 0.65 -0.77 -0.57
C CYS A 91 0.39 -2.27 -0.77
N GLN A 92 0.46 -2.76 -2.01
CA GLN A 92 0.00 -4.11 -2.38
C GLN A 92 1.06 -4.93 -3.16
N SER A 93 2.34 -4.64 -2.91
CA SER A 93 3.46 -5.32 -3.58
C SER A 93 4.39 -5.96 -2.56
N PHE A 94 5.17 -6.95 -3.00
CA PHE A 94 6.10 -7.69 -2.15
C PHE A 94 7.03 -6.73 -1.37
N LEU A 95 6.96 -6.78 -0.04
CA LEU A 95 7.76 -5.97 0.89
C LEU A 95 7.73 -4.45 0.61
N CYS A 96 6.64 -3.95 0.02
CA CYS A 96 6.51 -2.55 -0.40
C CYS A 96 6.58 -1.54 0.75
N ASN A 97 6.30 -1.96 1.99
CA ASN A 97 6.34 -1.11 3.18
C ASN A 97 7.74 -1.06 3.82
N LEU A 98 8.81 -1.08 3.02
CA LEU A 98 10.19 -0.93 3.49
C LEU A 98 10.37 0.42 4.21
N SER A 99 9.85 1.50 3.64
CA SER A 99 9.96 2.86 4.16
C SER A 99 8.86 3.20 5.18
N ALA A 100 9.18 3.97 6.21
CA ALA A 100 8.21 4.46 7.20
C ALA A 100 7.56 5.80 6.81
N ALA A 101 7.65 6.27 5.56
CA ALA A 101 7.36 7.66 5.24
C ALA A 101 6.72 7.90 3.86
N SER A 102 5.87 8.94 3.89
CA SER A 102 5.46 9.88 2.84
C SER A 102 4.57 9.35 1.72
N SER A 103 3.31 9.75 1.80
CA SER A 103 2.40 9.94 0.68
C SER A 103 2.99 10.92 -0.34
N SER A 104 3.85 10.45 -1.23
CA SER A 104 4.15 11.05 -2.53
C SER A 104 5.34 10.31 -3.13
N LEU A 105 5.15 9.77 -4.33
CA LEU A 105 6.19 9.21 -5.20
C LEU A 105 6.74 7.86 -4.75
N ASP A 106 6.01 6.78 -4.99
CA ASP A 106 6.60 5.64 -5.72
C ASP A 106 5.50 4.69 -6.22
N SER A 107 4.93 5.03 -7.37
CA SER A 107 4.56 4.00 -8.34
C SER A 107 5.58 4.07 -9.47
N GLN A 108 6.88 4.09 -9.11
CA GLN A 108 7.88 3.60 -10.03
C GLN A 108 7.78 2.09 -9.94
N PHE A 109 7.02 1.54 -10.89
CA PHE A 109 7.30 0.20 -11.35
C PHE A 109 8.80 0.10 -11.63
N LEU A 110 9.57 -0.46 -10.70
CA LEU A 110 10.85 -1.07 -11.02
C LEU A 110 10.52 -2.40 -11.70
N GLN A 111 9.90 -2.32 -12.88
CA GLN A 111 9.90 -3.43 -13.83
C GLN A 111 11.30 -3.49 -14.42
N LEU A 112 12.19 -4.23 -13.75
CA LEU A 112 13.21 -4.97 -14.48
C LEU A 112 12.52 -6.18 -15.14
N GLY A 113 11.62 -5.89 -16.08
CA GLY A 113 11.00 -6.84 -16.97
C GLY A 113 11.70 -6.70 -18.32
N ILE A 114 12.56 -7.66 -18.64
CA ILE A 114 13.15 -7.77 -19.98
C ILE A 114 12.00 -8.06 -20.94
N VAL A 115 11.50 -7.05 -21.64
CA VAL A 115 10.58 -7.24 -22.77
C VAL A 115 11.34 -6.97 -24.05
N SER A 116 11.70 -8.08 -24.70
CA SER A 116 12.16 -8.13 -26.07
C SER A 116 11.17 -7.38 -26.98
N SER A 117 11.74 -6.57 -27.87
CA SER A 117 11.14 -5.79 -28.95
C SER A 117 9.83 -6.37 -29.53
N ILE A 118 8.75 -5.59 -29.55
CA ILE A 118 8.21 -4.86 -30.72
C ILE A 118 6.82 -4.25 -30.45
N ASN A 119 6.64 -3.08 -31.07
CA ASN A 119 5.40 -2.44 -31.52
C ASN A 119 4.80 -1.28 -30.65
N PRO A 120 4.83 -0.04 -31.14
CA PRO A 120 4.22 1.12 -30.50
C PRO A 120 2.82 1.33 -31.04
N LEU A 121 1.77 1.08 -30.25
CA LEU A 121 0.42 1.63 -30.45
C LEU A 121 -0.49 1.11 -29.35
N THR A 122 -0.73 1.93 -28.33
CA THR A 122 -2.08 2.19 -27.79
C THR A 122 -1.97 3.16 -26.62
N HIS A 123 -2.15 4.43 -26.98
CA HIS A 123 -2.54 5.48 -26.07
C HIS A 123 -3.95 5.15 -25.57
N LEU A 124 -4.10 4.67 -24.33
CA LEU A 124 -5.43 4.43 -23.75
C LEU A 124 -5.62 5.20 -22.44
N SER A 125 -6.11 6.43 -22.66
CA SER A 125 -7.25 7.00 -21.98
C SER A 125 -7.23 6.99 -20.45
N LEU A 126 -6.81 8.14 -19.93
CA LEU A 126 -7.05 8.69 -18.59
C LEU A 126 -8.41 8.27 -18.00
N ARG A 127 -8.38 7.47 -16.92
CA ARG A 127 -9.38 7.58 -15.85
C ARG A 127 -8.69 8.10 -14.60
N GLN A 128 -8.82 9.41 -14.40
CA GLN A 128 -8.52 10.03 -13.11
C GLN A 128 -9.66 9.73 -12.14
N PRO A 129 -9.41 9.20 -10.93
CA PRO A 129 -10.30 9.45 -9.81
C PRO A 129 -10.01 10.87 -9.29
N LYS A 130 -11.02 11.76 -9.41
CA LYS A 130 -11.02 13.02 -8.67
C LYS A 130 -10.88 12.71 -7.17
N GLN A 131 -9.87 13.27 -6.53
CA GLN A 131 -9.85 13.47 -5.08
C GLN A 131 -9.67 14.95 -4.81
N GLN A 132 -10.55 15.44 -3.94
CA GLN A 132 -10.96 16.82 -3.76
C GLN A 132 -9.89 17.59 -2.99
N GLN A 133 -9.29 18.58 -3.63
CA GLN A 133 -8.40 19.56 -3.02
C GLN A 133 -9.20 20.38 -1.99
N GLY A 134 -9.07 20.07 -0.71
CA GLY A 134 -9.51 20.95 0.38
C GLY A 134 -8.56 22.13 0.48
N ASN A 135 -8.99 23.28 -0.03
CA ASN A 135 -8.24 24.52 -0.09
C ASN A 135 -8.09 25.13 1.31
N HIS A 136 -6.85 25.29 1.79
CA HIS A 136 -6.54 26.12 2.96
C HIS A 136 -6.46 27.58 2.50
N GLY A 137 -7.58 28.29 2.59
CA GLY A 137 -7.64 29.73 2.42
C GLY A 137 -7.15 30.42 3.69
N ILE A 138 -6.07 31.19 3.55
CA ILE A 138 -5.62 32.18 4.53
C ILE A 138 -6.58 33.36 4.44
N SER A 139 -7.23 33.71 5.55
CA SER A 139 -7.63 35.09 5.87
C SER A 139 -7.77 35.24 7.37
#